data_AF-A0A1V5GX22-F1
#
_entry.id   AF-A0A1V5GX22-F1
#
_cell.length_a   1.000
_cell.length_b   1.000
_cell.length_c   1.000
_cell.angle_alpha   90.00
_cell.angle_beta   90.00
_cell.angle_gamma   90.00
#
_symmetry.space_group_name_H-M   'P 1'
#
loop_
_entity.id
_entity.type
_entity.pdbx_description
1 polymer ?
#
loop_
_entity_poly.entity_id
_entity_poly.type
_entity_poly.pdbx_seq_one_letter_code
_entity_poly.pdbx_strand_id
1 'polypeptide(L)' 'MLAAHFAAEMPVRVTANGRSVDEWRVRPGAMPNHWLDCLVMNAAAASLCGVVLPGADDAGRAVRKARIKLSELQSRRPAR' A
#
# COMPACT_ATOMS: atom_id res chain seq x y z
N MET A 1 11.05 19.59 -0.29
CA MET A 1 10.75 18.88 -1.55
C MET A 1 9.93 17.62 -1.28
N LEU A 2 10.48 16.52 -0.74
CA LEU A 2 9.69 15.30 -0.50
C LEU A 2 8.55 15.45 0.53
N ALA A 3 8.81 16.10 1.67
CA ALA A 3 7.78 16.36 2.69
C ALA A 3 6.61 17.20 2.17
N ALA A 4 6.86 18.09 1.20
CA ALA A 4 5.82 18.91 0.58
C ALA A 4 4.89 18.07 -0.31
N HIS A 5 5.43 17.07 -1.01
CA HIS A 5 4.62 16.10 -1.77
C HIS A 5 3.78 15.22 -0.84
N PHE A 6 4.36 14.68 0.23
CA PHE A 6 3.60 13.91 1.24
C PHE A 6 2.45 14.72 1.88
N ALA A 7 2.63 16.03 2.02
CA ALA A 7 1.62 16.92 2.58
C ALA A 7 0.74 17.59 1.51
N ALA A 8 0.86 17.24 0.22
CA ALA A 8 0.17 17.94 -0.86
C ALA A 8 -1.35 17.76 -0.83
N GLU A 9 -1.84 16.66 -0.25
CA GLU A 9 -3.26 16.32 -0.24
C GLU A 9 -3.85 16.30 1.17
N MET A 10 -5.16 16.55 1.26
CA MET A 10 -5.93 16.41 2.49
C MET A 10 -7.21 15.61 2.22
N PRO A 11 -7.66 14.79 3.19
CA PRO A 11 -8.96 14.14 3.10
C PRO A 11 -10.08 15.18 3.29
N VAL A 12 -11.08 15.12 2.42
CA VAL A 12 -12.30 15.92 2.47
C VAL A 12 -13.48 14.97 2.55
N ARG A 13 -14.24 15.04 3.64
CA ARG A 13 -15.45 14.23 3.83
C ARG A 13 -16.52 14.70 2.84
N VAL A 14 -16.97 13.79 1.98
CA VAL A 14 -18.03 14.03 1.00
C VAL A 14 -19.18 13.06 1.27
N THR A 15 -20.40 13.59 1.33
CA THR A 15 -21.63 12.80 1.49
C THR A 15 -22.48 12.92 0.23
N ALA A 16 -22.75 11.79 -0.42
CA ALA A 16 -23.57 11.72 -1.62
C ALA A 16 -24.38 10.41 -1.63
N ASN A 17 -25.63 10.47 -2.10
CA ASN A 17 -26.53 9.30 -2.22
C ASN A 17 -26.62 8.43 -0.94
N GLY A 18 -26.68 9.08 0.23
CA GLY A 18 -26.76 8.40 1.53
C GLY A 18 -25.47 7.70 1.99
N ARG A 19 -24.33 7.94 1.33
CA ARG A 19 -23.02 7.40 1.71
C ARG A 19 -22.06 8.54 2.00
N SER A 20 -21.16 8.32 2.96
CA SER A 20 -20.08 9.25 3.30
C SER A 20 -18.74 8.60 2.98
N VAL A 21 -17.89 9.29 2.23
CA VAL A 21 -16.52 8.86 1.90
C VAL A 21 -15.55 10.01 2.16
N ASP A 22 -14.30 9.69 2.45
CA ASP A 22 -13.23 10.69 2.48
C ASP A 22 -12.55 10.69 1.11
N GLU A 23 -12.72 11.78 0.36
CA GLU A 23 -12.03 12.00 -0.90
C GLU A 23 -10.72 12.74 -0.64
N TRP A 24 -9.62 12.29 -1.23
CA TRP A 24 -8.34 12.99 -1.14
C TRP A 24 -8.26 14.07 -2.23
N ARG A 25 -7.93 15.30 -1.83
CA ARG A 25 -7.82 16.44 -2.74
C ARG A 25 -6.53 17.21 -2.47
N VAL A 26 -5.96 17.76 -3.54
CA VAL A 26 -4.81 18.67 -3.45
C VAL A 26 -5.20 19.89 -2.62
N ARG A 27 -4.35 20.25 -1.65
CA ARG A 27 -4.57 21.40 -0.78
C ARG A 27 -4.44 22.70 -1.59
N PRO A 28 -5.28 23.71 -1.31
CA PRO A 28 -5.12 25.03 -1.91
C PRO A 28 -3.71 25.59 -1.66
N GLY A 29 -3.03 26.01 -2.74
CA GLY A 29 -1.67 26.57 -2.66
C GLY A 29 -0.55 25.55 -2.47
N ALA A 30 -0.84 24.24 -2.38
CA ALA A 30 0.18 23.21 -2.35
C ALA A 30 0.72 22.89 -3.75
N MET A 31 1.96 22.41 -3.81
CA MET A 31 2.54 21.81 -5.01
C MET A 31 1.85 20.47 -5.31
N PRO A 32 1.64 20.11 -6.59
CA PRO A 32 0.99 18.84 -6.94
C PRO A 32 1.84 17.61 -6.55
N ASN A 33 1.18 16.48 -6.27
CA ASN A 33 1.82 15.25 -5.79
C ASN A 33 2.40 14.32 -6.88
N HIS A 34 2.34 14.72 -8.15
CA HIS A 34 2.59 13.83 -9.30
C HIS A 34 3.91 13.06 -9.25
N TRP A 35 4.98 13.67 -8.74
CA TRP A 35 6.28 13.02 -8.62
C TRP A 35 6.26 11.84 -7.64
N LEU A 36 5.58 12.01 -6.51
CA LEU A 36 5.44 10.93 -5.53
C LEU A 36 4.53 9.83 -6.08
N ASP A 37 3.44 10.20 -6.75
CA ASP A 37 2.52 9.23 -7.36
C ASP A 37 3.24 8.38 -8.41
N CYS A 38 4.01 9.01 -9.31
CA CYS A 38 4.83 8.31 -10.30
C CYS A 38 5.85 7.39 -9.64
N LEU A 39 6.52 7.84 -8.57
CA LEU A 39 7.50 7.03 -7.85
C LEU A 39 6.86 5.79 -7.23
N VAL A 40 5.74 5.96 -6.52
CA VAL A 40 5.01 4.86 -5.88
C VAL A 40 4.52 3.86 -6.92
N MET A 41 3.96 4.34 -8.04
CA MET A 41 3.50 3.45 -9.11
C MET A 41 4.65 2.70 -9.79
N ASN A 42 5.81 3.34 -10.00
CA ASN A 42 7.00 2.66 -10.50
C ASN A 42 7.49 1.59 -9.53
N ALA A 43 7.48 1.85 -8.22
CA ALA A 43 7.85 0.87 -7.21
C ALA A 43 6.88 -0.34 -7.19
N ALA A 44 5.57 -0.09 -7.34
CA ALA A 44 4.56 -1.15 -7.45
C ALA A 44 4.76 -1.99 -8.72
N ALA A 45 5.01 -1.35 -9.87
CA ALA A 45 5.29 -2.03 -11.12
C ALA A 45 6.58 -2.87 -11.03
N ALA A 46 7.64 -2.33 -10.44
CA ALA A 46 8.89 -3.04 -10.20
C ALA A 46 8.67 -4.33 -9.37
N SER A 47 7.86 -4.24 -8.30
CA SER A 47 7.48 -5.39 -7.48
C SER A 47 6.72 -6.46 -8.28
N LEU A 48 5.73 -6.05 -9.09
CA LEU A 48 4.96 -6.96 -9.93
C LEU A 48 5.85 -7.67 -10.97
N CYS A 49 6.82 -6.95 -11.52
CA CYS A 49 7.80 -7.48 -12.48
C CYS A 49 8.93 -8.29 -11.82
N GLY A 50 8.98 -8.39 -10.48
CA GLY A 50 10.04 -9.10 -9.77
C GLY A 50 11.40 -8.40 -9.83
N VAL A 51 11.42 -7.08 -10.08
CA VAL A 51 12.65 -6.28 -10.08
C VAL A 51 13.14 -6.15 -8.64
N VAL A 52 14.41 -6.50 -8.43
CA VAL A 52 15.10 -6.41 -7.13
C VAL A 52 16.28 -5.45 -7.23
N LEU A 53 16.53 -4.73 -6.14
CA LEU A 53 17.72 -3.88 -6.02
C LEU A 53 18.96 -4.76 -5.82
N PRO A 54 20.11 -4.44 -6.42
CA PRO A 54 21.36 -5.14 -6.16
C PRO A 54 21.66 -5.18 -4.65
N GLY A 55 21.85 -6.38 -4.09
CA GLY A 55 22.10 -6.58 -2.66
C GLY A 55 20.84 -6.63 -1.78
N ALA A 56 19.64 -6.49 -2.36
CA ALA A 56 18.36 -6.74 -1.69
C ALA A 56 17.80 -8.15 -1.98
N ASP A 57 18.56 -9.00 -2.66
CA ASP A 57 18.18 -10.33 -3.12
C ASP A 57 17.72 -11.24 -1.95
N ASP A 58 18.29 -11.03 -0.77
CA ASP A 58 17.98 -11.80 0.44
C ASP A 58 16.78 -11.26 1.22
N ALA A 59 16.45 -9.97 1.10
CA ALA A 59 15.36 -9.34 1.84
C ALA A 59 13.97 -9.76 1.32
N GLY A 60 13.89 -10.21 0.07
CA GLY A 60 12.66 -10.65 -0.61
C GLY A 60 12.43 -12.16 -0.59
N ARG A 61 13.40 -12.97 -0.15
CA ARG A 61 13.19 -14.41 0.04
C ARG A 61 12.43 -14.63 1.34
N ALA A 62 11.19 -14.15 1.38
CA ALA A 62 10.21 -14.64 2.32
C ALA A 62 10.24 -16.17 2.21
N VAL A 63 10.74 -16.84 3.26
CA VAL A 63 10.68 -18.30 3.38
C VAL A 63 9.25 -18.65 2.99
N ARG A 64 9.08 -19.36 1.87
CA ARG A 64 7.75 -19.73 1.39
C ARG A 64 7.04 -20.35 2.57
N LYS A 65 6.07 -19.63 3.15
CA LYS A 65 5.32 -20.14 4.29
C LYS A 65 4.75 -21.46 3.81
N ALA A 66 5.08 -22.55 4.52
CA ALA A 66 4.59 -23.86 4.17
C ALA A 66 3.08 -23.77 3.97
N ARG A 67 2.58 -24.35 2.88
CA ARG A 67 1.18 -24.26 2.53
C ARG A 67 0.38 -25.08 3.56
N ILE A 68 -0.24 -24.41 4.53
CA ILE A 68 -1.01 -25.05 5.60
C ILE A 68 -2.40 -25.41 5.07
N LYS A 69 -2.89 -26.61 5.38
CA LYS A 69 -4.27 -27.01 5.07
C LYS A 69 -5.24 -26.45 6.12
N LEU A 70 -6.43 -26.03 5.69
CA LEU A 70 -7.46 -25.49 6.59
C LEU A 70 -7.82 -26.48 7.72
N SER A 71 -7.86 -27.78 7.41
CA SER A 71 -8.11 -28.85 8.39
C SER A 71 -7.08 -28.87 9.52
N GLU A 72 -5.82 -28.51 9.23
CA GLU A 72 -4.70 -28.49 10.16
C GLU A 72 -4.75 -27.28 11.11
N LEU A 73 -5.36 -26.18 10.67
CA LEU A 73 -5.65 -25.02 11.50
C LEU A 73 -6.84 -25.26 12.43
N GLN A 74 -7.86 -25.96 11.94
CA GLN A 74 -9.08 -26.26 12.70
C GLN A 74 -8.82 -27.29 13.82
N SER A 75 -7.97 -28.29 13.60
CA SER A 75 -7.58 -29.27 14.63
C SER A 75 -6.74 -28.66 15.76
N ARG A 76 -6.06 -27.55 15.51
CA ARG A 76 -5.24 -26.80 16.48
C ARG A 76 -6.05 -25.82 17.33
N ARG A 77 -7.34 -25.64 17.05
CA ARG A 77 -8.19 -24.72 17.82
C ARG A 77 -8.55 -25.39 19.16
N PRO A 78 -8.17 -24.83 20.32
CA PRO A 78 -8.54 -25.40 21.60
C PRO A 78 -10.07 -25.38 21.74
N ALA A 79 -10.63 -26.47 22.29
CA ALA A 79 -12.04 -26.55 22.62
C ALA A 79 -12.39 -25.40 23.58
N ARG A 80 -13.48 -24.71 23.26
CA ARG A 80 -14.01 -23.60 24.05
C ARG A 80 -14.86 -24.12 25.20
#